data_AF-A0A382QNL0-F1
#
_entry.id   AF-A0A382QNL0-F1
#
_cell.length_a   1.000
_cell.length_b   1.000
_cell.length_c   1.000
_cell.angle_alpha   90.00
_cell.angle_beta   90.00
_cell.angle_gamma   90.00
#
_symmetry.space_group_name_H-M   'P 1'
#
loop_
_entity.id
_entity.type
_entity.pdbx_description
1 polymer ?
#
loop_
_entity_poly.entity_id
_entity_poly.type
_entity_poly.pdbx_seq_one_letter_code
_entity_poly.pdbx_strand_id
1 'polypeptide(L)' 'MAEQIYFEDVEEGSEIPTLRKDPTTQQLVKYAGASGDYYQIHYDKGFALNNNLPDVILHSALKNA' A
#
# COMPACT_ATOMS: atom_id res chain seq x y z
N MET A 1 -18.70 -1.52 -10.73
CA MET A 1 -18.13 -0.16 -10.66
C MET A 1 -18.89 0.58 -9.58
N ALA A 2 -18.24 1.45 -8.81
CA ALA A 2 -18.97 2.31 -7.89
C ALA A 2 -19.92 3.21 -8.70
N GLU A 3 -21.07 3.53 -8.12
CA GLU A 3 -22.03 4.48 -8.70
C GLU A 3 -21.41 5.88 -8.73
N GLN A 4 -21.68 6.64 -9.79
CA GLN A 4 -21.19 8.01 -9.90
C GLN A 4 -21.96 8.89 -8.91
N ILE A 5 -21.24 9.50 -7.98
CA ILE A 5 -21.79 10.46 -7.02
C ILE A 5 -21.66 11.87 -7.62
N TYR A 6 -22.71 12.68 -7.51
CA TYR A 6 -22.73 14.08 -7.95
C TYR A 6 -22.59 15.02 -6.74
N PHE A 7 -22.34 16.31 -7.02
CA PHE A 7 -22.18 17.32 -5.97
C PHE A 7 -23.43 17.46 -5.10
N GLU A 8 -24.61 17.25 -5.68
CA GLU A 8 -25.90 17.30 -4.97
C GLU A 8 -26.14 16.13 -4.00
N ASP A 9 -25.34 15.07 -4.09
CA ASP A 9 -25.46 13.87 -3.26
C ASP A 9 -24.56 13.90 -2.01
N VAL A 10 -23.78 14.98 -1.82
CA VAL A 10 -22.83 15.10 -0.71
C VAL A 10 -23.02 16.39 0.08
N GLU A 11 -22.85 16.31 1.39
CA GLU A 11 -22.90 17.43 2.32
C GLU A 11 -21.70 17.45 3.26
N GLU A 12 -21.39 18.61 3.83
CA GLU A 12 -20.31 18.72 4.83
C GLU A 12 -20.54 17.75 5.99
N GLY A 13 -19.53 16.93 6.28
CA GLY A 13 -19.62 15.88 7.30
C GLY A 13 -20.02 14.49 6.76
N SER A 14 -20.31 14.37 5.46
CA SER A 14 -20.52 13.06 4.82
C SER A 14 -19.31 12.14 5.01
N GLU A 15 -19.56 10.90 5.42
CA GLU A 15 -18.50 9.91 5.62
C GLU A 15 -18.03 9.32 4.28
N ILE A 16 -16.71 9.13 4.16
CA ILE A 16 -16.12 8.45 3.01
C ILE A 16 -16.06 6.93 3.31
N PRO A 17 -16.49 6.06 2.37
CA PRO A 17 -16.37 4.62 2.55
C PRO A 17 -14.93 4.19 2.85
N THR A 18 -14.77 3.33 3.85
CA THR A 18 -13.45 2.78 4.19
C THR A 18 -12.96 1.85 3.09
N LEU A 19 -11.79 2.16 2.53
CA LEU A 19 -11.07 1.26 1.62
C LEU A 19 -9.98 0.50 2.37
N ARG A 20 -10.22 -0.78 2.64
CA ARG A 20 -9.22 -1.67 3.22
C ARG A 20 -8.36 -2.30 2.13
N LYS A 21 -7.04 -2.25 2.31
CA LYS A 21 -6.05 -2.91 1.44
C LYS A 21 -5.16 -3.81 2.29
N ASP A 22 -5.06 -5.09 1.91
CA ASP A 22 -4.18 -6.07 2.54
C ASP A 22 -3.13 -6.54 1.52
N PRO A 23 -2.06 -5.77 1.29
CA PRO A 23 -1.06 -6.08 0.27
C PRO A 23 -0.29 -7.36 0.62
N THR A 24 -0.08 -8.20 -0.39
CA THR A 24 0.71 -9.44 -0.31
C THR A 24 2.18 -9.17 -0.58
N THR A 25 3.06 -10.08 -0.15
CA THR A 25 4.50 -10.03 -0.50
C THR A 25 4.74 -10.04 -2.01
N GLN A 26 3.88 -10.70 -2.80
CA GLN A 26 3.93 -10.63 -4.25
C GLN A 26 3.69 -9.20 -4.78
N GLN A 27 2.78 -8.44 -4.15
CA GLN A 27 2.55 -7.03 -4.51
C GLN A 27 3.74 -6.15 -4.15
N LEU A 28 4.44 -6.42 -3.05
CA LEU A 28 5.68 -5.70 -2.70
C LEU A 28 6.76 -5.92 -3.78
N VAL A 29 6.94 -7.16 -4.26
CA VAL A 29 7.88 -7.45 -5.37
C VAL A 29 7.45 -6.76 -6.66
N LYS A 30 6.16 -6.80 -7.01
CA LYS A 30 5.62 -6.10 -8.19
C LYS A 30 5.84 -4.59 -8.09
N TYR A 31 5.63 -4.03 -6.90
CA TYR A 31 5.81 -2.60 -6.67
C TYR A 31 7.28 -2.21 -6.79
N ALA A 32 8.21 -2.97 -6.24
CA ALA A 32 9.66 -2.76 -6.46
C ALA A 32 10.01 -2.73 -7.95
N GLY A 33 9.44 -3.67 -8.73
CA GLY A 33 9.57 -3.71 -10.18
C GLY A 33 9.03 -2.46 -10.89
N ALA A 34 7.87 -1.97 -10.46
CA ALA A 34 7.19 -0.82 -11.07
C ALA A 34 7.77 0.53 -10.66
N SER A 35 8.20 0.67 -9.41
CA SER A 35 8.71 1.93 -8.84
C SER A 35 10.22 2.12 -9.05
N GLY A 36 10.95 1.02 -9.27
CA GLY A 36 12.41 1.03 -9.28
C GLY A 36 13.05 1.03 -7.88
N ASP A 37 12.24 1.00 -6.81
CA ASP A 37 12.72 0.86 -5.44
C ASP A 37 12.96 -0.61 -5.08
N TYR A 38 14.20 -1.04 -5.31
CA TYR A 38 14.68 -2.38 -5.01
C TYR A 38 15.37 -2.47 -3.64
N TYR A 39 15.05 -1.61 -2.68
CA TYR A 39 15.62 -1.79 -1.35
C TYR A 39 15.10 -3.10 -0.72
N GLN A 40 16.04 -3.96 -0.31
CA GLN A 40 15.79 -5.36 0.03
C GLN A 40 14.83 -5.57 1.20
N ILE A 41 14.67 -4.58 2.09
CA ILE A 41 13.73 -4.67 3.22
C ILE A 41 12.28 -4.95 2.79
N HIS A 42 11.96 -4.77 1.50
CA HIS A 42 10.62 -4.97 0.94
C HIS A 42 10.36 -6.37 0.38
N TYR A 43 11.38 -7.20 0.17
CA TYR A 43 11.21 -8.53 -0.46
C TYR A 43 12.17 -9.61 0.04
N ASP A 44 13.23 -9.24 0.75
CA ASP A 44 14.20 -10.16 1.34
C ASP A 44 14.03 -10.16 2.86
N LYS A 45 13.49 -11.26 3.38
CA LYS A 45 13.24 -11.43 4.81
C LYS A 45 14.54 -11.46 5.62
N GLY A 46 15.59 -12.11 5.13
CA GLY A 46 16.87 -12.18 5.85
C GLY A 46 17.49 -10.79 5.99
N PHE A 47 17.46 -10.01 4.91
CA PHE A 47 17.92 -8.62 4.93
C PHE A 47 17.10 -7.76 5.89
N ALA A 48 15.77 -7.87 5.87
CA ALA A 48 14.88 -7.13 6.77
C ALA A 48 15.15 -7.46 8.25
N LEU A 49 15.26 -8.74 8.60
CA LEU A 49 15.58 -9.18 9.97
C LEU A 49 16.95 -8.66 10.42
N ASN A 50 17.95 -8.69 9.54
CA ASN A 50 19.29 -8.12 9.83
C ASN A 50 19.27 -6.59 10.00
N ASN A 51 18.22 -5.92 9.52
CA ASN A 51 17.97 -4.49 9.75
C ASN A 51 17.05 -4.22 10.95
N ASN A 52 16.89 -5.18 11.86
CA ASN A 52 16.04 -5.09 13.06
C ASN A 52 14.55 -4.87 12.75
N LEU A 53 14.09 -5.30 11.57
CA LEU A 53 12.66 -5.32 11.24
C LEU A 53 12.06 -6.68 11.60
N PRO A 54 10.77 -6.74 11.97
CA PRO A 54 10.12 -8.00 12.35
C PRO A 54 9.83 -8.92 11.14
N ASP A 55 9.65 -8.35 9.94
CA ASP A 55 9.49 -9.06 8.67
C ASP A 55 9.79 -8.08 7.52
N VAL A 56 9.61 -8.53 6.27
CA VAL A 56 9.57 -7.61 5.11
C VAL A 56 8.48 -6.57 5.32
N ILE A 57 8.79 -5.32 4.99
CA ILE A 57 7.88 -4.20 5.18
C ILE A 57 7.43 -3.60 3.85
N LEU A 58 6.28 -2.98 3.87
CA LEU A 58 5.70 -2.24 2.75
C LEU A 58 6.56 -1.04 2.34
N HIS A 59 6.65 -0.75 1.04
CA HIS A 59 7.16 0.53 0.54
C HIS A 59 6.30 1.69 1.05
N SER A 60 6.93 2.76 1.57
CA SER A 60 6.21 3.94 2.06
C SER A 60 5.29 4.56 1.01
N ALA A 61 5.72 4.59 -0.25
CA ALA A 61 4.92 5.11 -1.34
C ALA A 61 3.73 4.20 -1.71
N LEU A 62 3.89 2.87 -1.57
CA LEU A 62 2.77 1.92 -1.73
C LEU A 62 1.72 2.07 -0.64
N LYS A 63 2.09 2.55 0.56
CA LYS A 63 1.14 2.84 1.65
C LYS A 63 0.11 3.90 1.28
N ASN A 64 0.52 4.89 0.49
CA ASN A 64 -0.30 6.04 0.13
C ASN A 64 -0.96 5.89 -1.25
N ALA A 65 -0.70 4.77 -1.94
CA ALA A 65 -1.31 4.42 -3.22
C ALA A 65 -2.67 3.75 -3.04
#